data_AF-A0A965MVG3-F1
#
_entry.id   AF-A0A965MVG3-F1
#
_cell.length_a   1.000
_cell.length_b   1.000
_cell.length_c   1.000
_cell.angle_alpha   90.00
_cell.angle_beta   90.00
_cell.angle_gamma   90.00
#
_symmetry.space_group_name_H-M   'P 1'
#
loop_
_entity.id
_entity.type
_entity.pdbx_description
1 polymer ?
#
loop_
_entity_poly.entity_id
_entity_poly.type
_entity_poly.pdbx_seq_one_letter_code
_entity_poly.pdbx_strand_id
1 'polypeptide(L)'
;MDFAVPADIQDTLDQLDAFIESEIKPLQAADDNERFFDHRREWSRTDFENDGVPTADWEALLREMRRRADAAGWLRLALPKEFGG
;
A
#
# COMPACT_ATOMS: atom_id res chain seq x y z
N MET A 1 11.42 31.90 -4.49
CA MET A 1 11.32 30.44 -4.60
C MET A 1 9.84 30.11 -4.48
N ASP A 2 9.29 29.36 -5.41
CA ASP A 2 7.87 28.96 -5.42
C ASP A 2 7.74 27.55 -4.82
N PHE A 3 6.75 27.36 -3.95
CA PHE A 3 6.46 26.12 -3.24
C PHE A 3 5.05 25.59 -3.55
N ALA A 4 4.34 26.22 -4.48
CA ALA A 4 3.04 25.73 -4.92
C ALA A 4 3.19 24.37 -5.61
N VAL A 5 2.36 23.42 -5.19
CA VAL A 5 2.27 22.11 -5.84
C VAL A 5 1.53 22.30 -7.17
N PRO A 6 2.07 21.81 -8.30
CA PRO A 6 1.35 21.79 -9.57
C PRO A 6 -0.01 21.08 -9.44
N ALA A 7 -1.02 21.60 -10.14
CA ALA A 7 -2.40 21.11 -9.98
C ALA A 7 -2.56 19.61 -10.31
N ASP A 8 -1.87 19.14 -11.34
CA ASP A 8 -1.83 17.73 -11.74
C ASP A 8 -1.24 16.81 -10.65
N ILE A 9 -0.23 17.31 -9.93
CA ILE A 9 0.36 16.58 -8.81
C ILE A 9 -0.62 16.56 -7.63
N GLN A 10 -1.29 17.67 -7.33
CA GLN A 10 -2.31 17.70 -6.28
C GLN A 10 -3.47 16.75 -6.60
N ASP A 11 -3.98 16.76 -7.82
CA ASP A 11 -5.05 15.85 -8.27
C ASP A 11 -4.63 14.37 -8.14
N THR A 12 -3.35 14.07 -8.39
CA THR A 12 -2.81 12.71 -8.23
C THR A 12 -2.77 12.30 -6.75
N LEU A 13 -2.35 13.21 -5.86
CA LEU A 13 -2.33 12.97 -4.42
C LEU A 13 -3.74 12.75 -3.88
N ASP A 14 -4.71 13.58 -4.27
CA ASP A 14 -6.10 13.46 -3.83
C ASP A 14 -6.73 12.12 -4.27
N GLN A 15 -6.41 11.65 -5.47
CA GLN A 15 -6.82 10.34 -5.96
C GLN A 15 -6.17 9.19 -5.18
N LEU A 16 -4.89 9.33 -4.81
CA LEU A 16 -4.18 8.34 -4.03
C LEU A 16 -4.75 8.24 -2.60
N ASP A 17 -5.05 9.38 -1.98
CA ASP A 17 -5.71 9.43 -0.67
C ASP A 17 -7.09 8.75 -0.72
N ALA A 18 -7.90 9.05 -1.75
CA ALA A 18 -9.20 8.39 -1.94
C ALA A 18 -9.07 6.87 -2.12
N PHE A 19 -8.05 6.40 -2.85
CA PHE A 19 -7.74 4.97 -2.97
C PHE A 19 -7.35 4.35 -1.63
N ILE A 20 -6.51 5.03 -0.83
CA ILE A 20 -6.11 4.55 0.49
C ILE A 20 -7.32 4.42 1.41
N GLU A 21 -8.21 5.42 1.45
CA GLU A 21 -9.44 5.39 2.28
C GLU A 21 -10.40 4.26 1.86
N SER A 22 -10.57 4.04 0.56
CA SER A 22 -11.57 3.10 0.04
C SER A 22 -11.08 1.65 -0.02
N GLU A 23 -9.79 1.43 -0.26
CA GLU A 23 -9.25 0.09 -0.53
C GLU A 23 -8.27 -0.38 0.56
N ILE A 24 -7.33 0.47 0.96
CA ILE A 24 -6.23 0.05 1.83
C ILE A 24 -6.62 0.08 3.31
N LYS A 25 -7.31 1.13 3.78
CA LYS A 25 -7.76 1.20 5.17
C LYS A 25 -8.73 0.07 5.55
N PRO A 26 -9.74 -0.29 4.73
CA PRO A 26 -10.59 -1.44 5.03
C PRO A 26 -9.81 -2.76 5.07
N LEU A 27 -8.83 -2.93 4.19
CA LEU A 27 -7.95 -4.10 4.19
C LEU A 27 -7.09 -4.17 5.46
N GLN A 28 -6.55 -3.03 5.92
CA GLN A 28 -5.83 -2.93 7.19
C GLN A 28 -6.73 -3.25 8.40
N ALA A 29 -7.99 -2.83 8.38
CA ALA A 29 -8.93 -3.07 9.48
C ALA A 29 -9.50 -4.51 9.49
N ALA A 30 -9.38 -5.26 8.40
CA ALA A 30 -9.90 -6.63 8.27
C ALA A 30 -8.97 -7.66 8.94
N ASP A 31 -9.54 -8.79 9.37
CA ASP A 31 -8.82 -10.02 9.75
C ASP A 31 -7.62 -9.84 10.71
N ASP A 32 -7.73 -8.87 11.63
CA ASP A 32 -6.68 -8.49 12.58
C ASP A 32 -5.37 -8.01 11.91
N ASN A 33 -5.44 -7.57 10.65
CA ASN A 33 -4.30 -6.97 9.92
C ASN A 33 -3.76 -5.71 10.60
N GLU A 34 -4.58 -5.02 11.39
CA GLU A 34 -4.20 -3.88 12.23
C GLU A 34 -2.98 -4.19 13.11
N ARG A 35 -2.80 -5.47 13.51
CA ARG A 35 -1.64 -5.92 14.29
C ARG A 35 -0.31 -5.60 13.61
N PHE A 36 -0.27 -5.63 12.27
CA PHE A 36 0.94 -5.37 11.50
C PHE A 36 1.31 -3.88 11.48
N PHE A 37 0.37 -2.98 11.77
CA PHE A 37 0.58 -1.54 11.75
C PHE A 37 0.75 -0.93 13.16
N ASP A 38 0.44 -1.68 14.22
CA ASP A 38 0.77 -1.28 15.61
C ASP A 38 2.28 -1.37 15.85
N HIS A 39 2.94 -0.22 16.05
CA HIS A 39 4.38 -0.15 16.36
C HIS A 39 4.80 -0.97 17.59
N ARG A 40 3.90 -1.24 18.55
CA ARG A 40 4.18 -2.08 19.72
C ARG A 40 4.26 -3.58 19.37
N ARG A 41 3.78 -3.95 18.19
CA ARG A 41 3.72 -5.33 17.67
C ARG A 41 4.57 -5.48 16.40
N GLU A 42 5.60 -4.66 16.22
CA GLU A 42 6.46 -4.71 15.03
C GLU A 42 7.02 -6.12 14.74
N TRP A 43 7.27 -6.91 15.78
CA TRP A 43 7.70 -8.31 15.71
C TRP A 43 6.70 -9.24 15.01
N SER A 44 5.42 -8.86 14.85
CA SER A 44 4.39 -9.64 14.15
C SER A 44 4.70 -9.87 12.67
N ARG A 45 5.56 -9.04 12.08
CA ARG A 45 5.98 -9.16 10.67
C ARG A 45 7.15 -10.12 10.50
N THR A 46 7.79 -10.57 11.57
CA THR A 46 9.04 -11.34 11.54
C THR A 46 8.82 -12.74 12.09
N ASP A 47 9.14 -13.74 11.29
CA ASP A 47 9.18 -15.16 11.66
C ASP A 47 10.55 -15.50 12.24
N PHE A 48 10.68 -15.41 13.57
CA PHE A 48 11.93 -15.69 14.27
C PHE A 48 12.29 -17.17 14.30
N GLU A 49 11.34 -18.08 14.06
CA GLU A 49 11.60 -19.52 14.01
C GLU A 49 12.22 -19.93 12.67
N ASN A 50 12.01 -19.13 11.63
CA ASN A 50 12.53 -19.34 10.28
C ASN A 50 13.49 -18.23 9.85
N ASP A 51 14.61 -18.08 10.57
CA ASP A 51 15.71 -17.15 10.24
C ASP A 51 15.33 -15.64 10.17
N GLY A 52 14.20 -15.24 10.76
CA GLY A 52 13.76 -13.85 10.78
C GLY A 52 13.18 -13.36 9.45
N VAL A 53 12.69 -14.27 8.59
CA VAL A 53 12.00 -13.90 7.34
C VAL A 53 10.64 -13.24 7.62
N PRO A 54 10.04 -12.55 6.64
CA PRO A 54 8.67 -12.07 6.77
C PRO A 54 7.68 -13.19 7.10
N THR A 55 6.74 -12.95 8.02
CA THR A 55 5.67 -13.92 8.31
C THR A 55 4.77 -14.11 7.07
N ALA A 56 4.26 -15.33 6.89
CA ALA A 56 3.42 -15.66 5.74
C ALA A 56 2.16 -14.78 5.64
N ASP A 57 1.54 -14.45 6.78
CA ASP A 57 0.37 -13.56 6.84
C ASP A 57 0.72 -12.13 6.40
N TRP A 58 1.89 -11.62 6.82
CA TRP A 58 2.36 -10.31 6.41
C TRP A 58 2.63 -10.26 4.91
N GLU A 59 3.27 -11.28 4.36
CA GLU A 59 3.45 -11.38 2.91
C GLU A 59 2.12 -11.48 2.15
N ALA A 60 1.16 -12.21 2.69
CA ALA A 60 -0.16 -12.35 2.08
C ALA A 60 -0.90 -11.00 2.03
N LEU A 61 -0.84 -10.21 3.12
CA LEU A 61 -1.39 -8.87 3.18
C LEU A 61 -0.71 -7.94 2.16
N LEU A 62 0.63 -7.93 2.09
CA LEU A 62 1.37 -7.13 1.11
C LEU A 62 1.03 -7.51 -0.34
N ARG A 63 0.85 -8.81 -0.62
CA ARG A 63 0.41 -9.29 -1.95
C ARG A 63 -0.98 -8.77 -2.28
N GLU A 64 -1.91 -8.77 -1.33
CA GLU A 64 -3.25 -8.25 -1.54
C GLU A 64 -3.25 -6.73 -1.76
N MET A 65 -2.54 -5.97 -0.94
CA MET A 65 -2.34 -4.51 -1.14
C MET A 65 -1.79 -4.22 -2.54
N ARG A 66 -0.78 -4.99 -2.98
CA ARG A 66 -0.19 -4.85 -4.32
C ARG A 66 -1.19 -5.16 -5.43
N ARG A 67 -2.02 -6.20 -5.30
CA ARG A 67 -3.07 -6.52 -6.28
C ARG A 67 -4.08 -5.37 -6.42
N ARG A 68 -4.52 -4.78 -5.32
CA ARG A 68 -5.44 -3.63 -5.34
C ARG A 68 -4.82 -2.40 -6.00
N ALA A 69 -3.57 -2.10 -5.65
CA ALA A 69 -2.83 -0.98 -6.25
C ALA A 69 -2.60 -1.19 -7.76
N ASP A 70 -2.32 -2.42 -8.17
CA ASP A 70 -2.15 -2.77 -9.59
C ASP A 70 -3.47 -2.62 -10.37
N ALA A 71 -4.58 -3.12 -9.81
CA ALA A 71 -5.90 -2.99 -10.41
C ALA A 71 -6.35 -1.53 -10.53
N ALA A 72 -5.97 -0.69 -9.57
CA ALA A 72 -6.22 0.75 -9.60
C ALA A 72 -5.22 1.54 -10.49
N GLY A 73 -4.26 0.87 -11.12
CA GLY A 73 -3.30 1.49 -12.04
C GLY A 73 -2.12 2.20 -11.36
N TRP A 74 -2.06 2.26 -10.03
CA TRP A 74 -1.02 2.99 -9.30
C TRP A 74 0.40 2.46 -9.54
N LEU A 75 0.55 1.15 -9.77
CA LEU A 75 1.86 0.56 -10.10
C LEU A 75 2.32 0.86 -11.52
N ARG A 76 1.43 1.39 -12.37
CA ARG A 76 1.68 1.71 -13.78
C ARG A 76 1.66 3.21 -14.07
N LEU A 77 1.47 4.05 -13.05
CA LEU A 77 1.34 5.51 -13.20
C LEU A 77 2.50 6.16 -13.99
N ALA A 78 3.71 5.65 -13.85
CA ALA A 78 4.89 6.16 -14.56
C ALA A 78 5.14 5.49 -15.92
N LEU A 79 4.34 4.50 -16.30
CA LEU A 79 4.50 3.78 -17.56
C LEU A 79 3.81 4.52 -18.71
N PRO A 80 4.34 4.40 -19.94
CA PRO A 80 3.60 4.83 -21.12
C PRO A 80 2.25 4.12 -21.27
N LYS A 81 1.28 4.78 -21.91
CA LYS A 81 -0.07 4.23 -22.16
C LYS A 81 -0.05 2.88 -22.88
N GLU A 82 0.91 2.65 -23.78
CA GLU A 82 1.07 1.38 -24.50
C GLU A 82 1.43 0.19 -23.58
N PHE A 83 1.90 0.46 -22.37
CA PHE A 83 2.18 -0.53 -21.32
C PHE A 83 1.15 -0.48 -20.18
N GLY A 84 0.06 0.27 -20.32
CA GLY A 84 -1.06 0.32 -19.37
C GLY A 84 -0.96 1.39 -18.28
N GLY A 85 -0.21 2.47 -18.51
CA GLY A 85 -0.29 3.72 -17.72
C GLY A 85 -1.35 4.69 -18.20
#